data_AF-A0A0D0P654-F1
#
_entry.id   AF-A0A0D0P654-F1
#
_cell.length_a   1.000
_cell.length_b   1.000
_cell.length_c   1.000
_cell.angle_alpha   90.00
_cell.angle_beta   90.00
_cell.angle_gamma   90.00
#
_symmetry.space_group_name_H-M   'P 1'
#
loop_
_entity.id
_entity.type
_entity.pdbx_description
1 polymer ?
#
loop_
_entity_poly.entity_id
_entity_poly.type
_entity_poly.pdbx_seq_one_letter_code
_entity_poly.pdbx_strand_id
1 'polypeptide(L)' 'MSTPGFYGKLASRGDFVSRGLPQSFIGPWDSWLAAGLLASQSSLGERWLDAYLVSPLWRFLVAPGV' A
#
# COMPACT_ATOMS: atom_id res chain seq x y z
N MET A 1 -10.44 -2.17 22.37
CA MET A 1 -10.49 -1.47 21.06
C MET A 1 -9.14 -1.69 20.39
N SER A 2 -9.12 -2.16 19.16
CA SER A 2 -7.88 -2.23 18.37
C SER A 2 -7.41 -0.81 18.07
N THR A 3 -6.20 -0.46 18.48
CA THR A 3 -5.60 0.83 18.17
C THR A 3 -5.29 0.89 16.67
N PRO A 4 -5.58 2.00 15.98
CA PRO A 4 -5.17 2.18 14.59
C PRO A 4 -3.66 2.02 14.41
N GLY A 5 -3.25 1.51 13.25
CA GLY A 5 -1.86 1.36 12.85
C GLY A 5 -1.62 1.83 11.42
N PHE A 6 -0.36 1.82 11.00
CA PHE A 6 0.04 2.20 9.65
C PHE A 6 1.22 1.36 9.15
N TYR A 7 1.30 1.22 7.84
CA TYR A 7 2.39 0.59 7.11
C TYR A 7 2.61 1.29 5.77
N GLY A 8 3.86 1.48 5.34
CA GLY A 8 4.18 2.00 4.01
C GLY A 8 5.45 2.87 3.97
N LYS A 9 5.55 3.73 2.95
CA LYS A 9 6.61 4.73 2.81
C LYS A 9 6.11 6.13 3.13
N LEU A 10 6.97 6.94 3.73
CA LEU A 10 6.73 8.34 4.05
C LEU A 10 7.94 9.17 3.59
N ALA A 11 7.71 10.39 3.08
CA ALA A 11 8.77 11.23 2.53
C ALA A 11 9.93 11.51 3.51
N SER A 12 9.65 11.55 4.81
CA SER A 12 10.64 11.83 5.87
C SER A 12 11.40 10.59 6.37
N ARG A 13 11.21 9.42 5.76
CA ARG A 13 11.80 8.15 6.18
C ARG A 13 12.37 7.39 4.97
N GLY A 14 13.62 6.95 5.06
CA GLY A 14 14.29 6.23 3.97
C GLY A 14 13.75 4.81 3.74
N ASP A 15 13.36 4.14 4.83
CA ASP A 15 12.84 2.78 4.80
C ASP A 15 11.32 2.73 4.99
N PHE A 16 10.75 1.55 4.78
CA PHE A 16 9.37 1.26 5.17
C PHE A 16 9.17 1.46 6.67
N VAL A 17 8.03 2.03 7.03
CA VAL A 17 7.62 2.20 8.43
C VAL A 17 6.43 1.33 8.74
N SER A 18 6.38 0.82 9.97
CA SER A 18 5.25 0.06 10.50
C SER A 18 5.02 0.41 11.96
N ARG A 19 3.76 0.56 12.35
CA ARG A 19 3.37 0.70 13.75
C ARG A 19 1.94 0.21 13.97
N GLY A 20 1.72 -0.58 15.01
CA GLY A 20 0.37 -0.94 15.46
C GLY A 20 -0.39 -1.90 14.54
N LEU A 21 0.27 -2.51 13.55
CA LEU A 21 -0.31 -3.55 12.68
C LEU A 21 0.44 -4.88 12.89
N PRO A 22 -0.28 -6.02 12.96
CA PRO A 22 0.35 -7.32 13.09
C PRO A 22 1.01 -7.75 11.75
N GLN A 23 2.09 -8.52 11.83
CA GLN A 23 2.79 -9.02 10.64
C GLN A 23 1.91 -9.90 9.75
N SER A 24 0.94 -10.61 10.35
CA SER A 24 -0.06 -11.40 9.63
C SER A 24 -0.96 -10.56 8.71
N PHE A 25 -1.10 -9.26 8.99
CA PHE A 25 -1.77 -8.33 8.09
C PHE A 25 -0.78 -7.71 7.09
N ILE A 26 0.40 -7.26 7.58
CA ILE A 26 1.38 -6.54 6.75
C ILE A 26 1.90 -7.41 5.61
N GLY A 27 2.24 -8.67 5.86
CA GLY A 27 2.83 -9.55 4.84
C GLY A 27 2.01 -9.69 3.56
N PRO A 28 0.75 -10.17 3.63
CA PRO A 28 -0.11 -10.27 2.44
C PRO A 28 -0.46 -8.91 1.85
N TRP A 29 -0.67 -7.89 2.71
CA TRP A 29 -0.99 -6.53 2.27
C TRP A 29 0.14 -5.90 1.43
N ASP A 30 1.38 -6.00 1.89
CA ASP A 30 2.56 -5.52 1.17
C ASP A 30 2.75 -6.26 -0.15
N SER A 31 2.62 -7.59 -0.14
CA SER A 31 2.75 -8.41 -1.35
C SER A 31 1.70 -8.02 -2.40
N TRP A 32 0.45 -7.79 -1.97
CA TRP A 32 -0.63 -7.34 -2.85
C TRP A 32 -0.38 -5.94 -3.41
N LEU A 33 0.04 -4.98 -2.57
CA LEU A 33 0.37 -3.62 -3.02
C LEU A 33 1.53 -3.63 -4.02
N ALA A 34 2.61 -4.37 -3.74
CA ALA A 34 3.78 -4.47 -4.61
C ALA A 34 3.39 -5.07 -5.98
N ALA A 35 2.60 -6.14 -6.00
CA ALA A 35 2.11 -6.74 -7.23
C ALA A 35 1.21 -5.78 -8.04
N GLY A 36 0.30 -5.07 -7.37
CA GLY A 36 -0.56 -4.07 -8.00
C GLY A 36 0.21 -2.88 -8.58
N LEU A 37 1.22 -2.38 -7.86
CA LEU A 37 2.10 -1.32 -8.35
C LEU A 37 2.87 -1.77 -9.59
N LEU A 38 3.46 -2.97 -9.57
CA LEU A 38 4.20 -3.51 -10.71
C LEU A 38 3.30 -3.74 -11.93
N ALA A 39 2.11 -4.31 -11.73
CA ALA A 39 1.14 -4.52 -12.80
C ALA A 39 0.67 -3.19 -13.41
N SER A 40 0.37 -2.20 -12.56
CA SER A 40 -0.06 -0.88 -13.02
C SER A 40 1.06 -0.16 -13.80
N GLN A 41 2.32 -0.23 -13.34
CA GLN A 41 3.48 0.28 -14.07
C GLN A 41 3.58 -0.32 -15.46
N SER A 42 3.49 -1.66 -15.54
CA SER A 42 3.53 -2.38 -16.81
C SER A 42 2.39 -1.98 -17.75
N SER A 43 1.18 -1.77 -17.22
CA SER A 43 0.01 -1.46 -18.03
C SER A 43 -0.08 0.00 -18.51
N LEU A 44 0.41 0.95 -17.70
CA LEU A 44 0.30 2.39 -17.98
C LEU A 44 1.57 2.96 -18.62
N GLY A 45 2.71 2.27 -18.50
CA GLY A 45 4.00 2.70 -19.06
C GLY A 45 4.39 4.10 -18.59
N GLU A 46 4.83 4.95 -19.51
CA GLU A 46 5.26 6.33 -19.23
C GLU A 46 4.20 7.19 -18.52
N ARG A 47 2.91 6.87 -18.69
CA ARG A 47 1.81 7.59 -18.03
C ARG A 47 1.61 7.20 -16.57
N TRP A 48 2.30 6.17 -16.10
CA TRP A 48 2.07 5.61 -14.77
C TRP A 48 2.35 6.60 -13.66
N LEU A 49 3.47 7.32 -13.73
CA LEU A 49 3.89 8.21 -12.65
C LEU A 49 2.91 9.37 -12.48
N ASP A 50 2.50 10.01 -13.58
CA ASP A 50 1.51 11.08 -13.55
C ASP A 50 0.18 10.59 -12.98
N ALA A 51 -0.27 9.40 -13.39
CA ALA A 51 -1.50 8.80 -12.87
C ALA A 51 -1.39 8.44 -11.37
N TYR A 52 -0.24 7.92 -10.92
CA TYR A 52 0.00 7.57 -9.52
C TYR A 52 -0.01 8.81 -8.61
N LEU A 53 0.69 9.88 -9.02
CA LEU A 53 0.84 11.11 -8.23
C LEU A 53 -0.48 11.86 -8.01
N VAL A 54 -1.44 11.73 -8.92
CA VAL A 54 -2.77 12.36 -8.81
C VAL A 54 -3.88 11.35 -8.47
N SER A 55 -3.51 10.13 -8.10
CA SER A 55 -4.47 9.10 -7.74
C SER A 55 -5.26 9.49 -6.47
N PRO A 56 -6.55 9.15 -6.39
CA PRO A 56 -7.36 9.50 -5.24
C PRO A 56 -6.96 8.68 -4.01
N LEU A 57 -7.29 9.21 -2.83
CA LEU A 57 -7.20 8.46 -1.58
C LEU A 57 -8.35 7.45 -1.51
N TRP A 58 -8.00 6.17 -1.40
CA TRP A 58 -8.97 5.08 -1.30
C TRP A 58 -9.28 4.73 0.16
N ARG A 59 -10.56 4.78 0.51
CA ARG A 59 -11.08 4.14 1.72
C ARG A 59 -11.52 2.73 1.34
N PHE A 60 -11.15 1.74 2.14
CA PHE A 60 -11.41 0.35 1.83
C PHE A 60 -11.86 -0.43 3.07
N LEU A 61 -12.49 -1.57 2.82
CA LEU A 61 -12.83 -2.60 3.79
C LEU A 61 -12.38 -3.94 3.21
N VAL A 62 -11.68 -4.75 4.00
CA VAL A 62 -11.25 -6.10 3.61
C VAL A 62 -11.95 -7.09 4.52
N ALA A 63 -12.59 -8.10 3.93
CA ALA A 63 -13.26 -9.15 4.69
C ALA A 63 -12.21 -10.04 5.41
N PRO A 64 -12.56 -10.67 6.53
CA PRO A 64 -11.66 -11.61 7.19
C PRO A 64 -11.25 -12.77 6.27
N GLY A 65 -9.95 -13.06 6.19
CA GLY A 65 -9.40 -14.20 5.45
C GLY A 65 -9.08 -13.94 3.96
N VAL A 66 -9.26 -12.71 3.48
CA VAL A 66 -8.71 -12.22 2.21
C VAL A 66 -7.27 -11.81 2.39
#